data_AF-A0AAU2WZZ5-F1
#
_entry.id   AF-A0AAU2WZZ5-F1
#
_cell.length_a   1.000
_cell.length_b   1.000
_cell.length_c   1.000
_cell.angle_alpha   90.00
_cell.angle_beta   90.00
_cell.angle_gamma   90.00
#
_symmetry.space_group_name_H-M   'P 1'
#
loop_
_entity.id
_entity.type
_entity.pdbx_description
1 polymer ?
#
loop_
_entity_poly.entity_id
_entity_poly.type
_entity_poly.pdbx_seq_one_letter_code
_entity_poly.pdbx_strand_id
1 'polypeptide(L)' 'MTGRPAAHRGQSPCPSCRRPKPSNCYVCPACWSLLPLVTRVALTKHDTKALARLRQLNQHIDSGQPLAGLEITS' A
#
# COMPACT_ATOMS: atom_id res chain seq x y z
N MET A 1 -17.12 19.61 6.92
CA MET A 1 -16.02 20.39 6.31
C MET A 1 -14.84 19.45 6.08
N THR A 2 -14.86 18.65 5.02
CA THR A 2 -13.77 17.66 4.80
C THR A 2 -12.77 18.25 3.82
N GLY A 3 -11.68 18.80 4.34
CA GLY A 3 -10.58 19.31 3.54
C GLY A 3 -10.03 18.20 2.63
N ARG A 4 -10.08 18.41 1.31
CA ARG A 4 -9.33 17.63 0.32
C ARG A 4 -7.85 18.02 0.47
N PRO A 5 -6.94 17.13 0.90
CA PRO A 5 -5.53 17.46 0.87
C PRO A 5 -5.05 17.59 -0.57
N ALA A 6 -4.25 18.64 -0.80
CA ALA A 6 -3.75 19.07 -2.10
C ALA A 6 -3.03 17.93 -2.83
N ALA A 7 -3.47 17.68 -4.06
CA ALA A 7 -2.76 16.83 -5.00
C ALA A 7 -1.45 17.53 -5.39
N HIS A 8 -0.32 17.09 -4.84
CA HIS A 8 1.00 17.45 -5.35
C HIS A 8 1.18 16.80 -6.72
N ARG A 9 1.17 17.65 -7.75
CA ARG A 9 1.39 17.32 -9.17
C ARG A 9 2.76 16.62 -9.31
N GLY A 10 2.77 15.29 -9.32
CA GLY A 10 3.97 14.47 -9.53
C GLY A 10 4.15 13.30 -8.56
N GLN A 11 3.38 13.21 -7.47
CA GLN A 11 3.47 12.09 -6.52
C GLN A 11 2.06 11.56 -6.22
N SER A 12 1.79 10.33 -6.66
CA SER A 12 0.52 9.66 -6.35
C SER A 12 0.39 9.53 -4.82
N PRO A 13 -0.73 9.96 -4.21
CA PRO A 13 -0.90 9.81 -2.77
C PRO A 13 -0.92 8.33 -2.40
N CYS A 14 -0.31 7.99 -1.26
CA CYS A 14 -0.38 6.65 -0.70
C CYS A 14 -1.84 6.29 -0.41
N PRO A 15 -2.34 5.14 -0.88
CA PRO A 15 -3.75 4.78 -0.65
C PRO A 15 -4.07 4.61 0.84
N SER A 16 -3.09 4.24 1.68
CA SER A 16 -3.30 3.99 3.12
C SER A 16 -3.29 5.25 3.99
N CYS A 17 -2.29 6.11 3.83
CA CYS A 17 -2.09 7.26 4.71
C CYS A 17 -2.19 8.61 4.00
N ARG A 18 -2.49 8.61 2.69
CA ARG A 18 -2.56 9.79 1.81
C ARG A 18 -1.29 10.64 1.76
N ARG A 19 -0.17 10.18 2.35
CA ARG A 19 1.15 10.81 2.22
C ARG A 19 1.64 10.74 0.78
N PRO A 20 2.44 11.71 0.31
CA PRO A 20 3.07 11.63 -1.00
C PRO A 20 3.93 10.36 -1.09
N LYS A 21 3.81 9.65 -2.20
CA LYS A 21 4.57 8.43 -2.50
C LYS A 21 5.33 8.62 -3.81
N PRO A 22 6.58 8.13 -3.91
CA PRO A 22 7.29 8.05 -5.18
C PRO A 22 6.54 7.16 -6.21
N SER A 23 6.61 7.50 -7.48
CA SER A 23 5.87 6.85 -8.57
C SER A 23 6.16 5.34 -8.71
N ASN A 24 7.35 4.90 -8.30
CA ASN A 24 7.77 3.49 -8.35
C ASN A 24 7.41 2.70 -7.06
N CYS A 25 6.91 3.41 -6.03
CA CYS A 25 6.27 2.87 -4.82
C CYS A 25 4.92 2.19 -5.11
N TYR A 26 4.47 1.18 -4.35
CA TYR A 26 3.02 0.85 -4.25
C TYR A 26 2.35 1.61 -3.11
N VAL A 27 3.00 1.66 -1.95
CA VAL A 27 2.66 2.50 -0.79
C VAL A 27 3.87 3.38 -0.43
N CYS A 28 3.68 4.40 0.41
CA CYS A 28 4.81 5.20 0.90
C CYS A 28 5.75 4.34 1.77
N PRO A 29 7.03 4.70 1.90
CA PRO A 29 8.01 3.91 2.66
C PRO A 29 7.60 3.69 4.12
N ALA A 30 6.89 4.63 4.75
CA ALA A 30 6.36 4.45 6.10
C ALA A 30 5.31 3.32 6.17
N CYS A 31 4.35 3.31 5.25
CA CYS A 31 3.36 2.22 5.13
C CYS A 31 4.01 0.91 4.71
N TRP A 32 5.07 0.95 3.91
CA TRP A 32 5.84 -0.23 3.55
C TRP A 32 6.53 -0.85 4.78
N SER A 33 7.11 -0.04 5.67
CA SER A 33 7.73 -0.51 6.91
C SER A 33 6.73 -1.05 7.93
N LEU A 34 5.46 -0.64 7.86
CA LEU A 34 4.38 -1.17 8.69
C LEU A 34 3.91 -2.56 8.23
N LEU A 35 4.25 -2.98 7.01
CA LEU A 35 3.88 -4.30 6.51
C LEU A 35 4.75 -5.38 7.18
N PRO A 36 4.13 -6.53 7.55
CA PRO A 36 4.88 -7.70 7.99
C PRO A 36 5.97 -8.08 7.00
N LEU A 37 7.10 -8.60 7.50
CA LEU A 37 8.20 -9.04 6.65
C LEU A 37 7.74 -10.07 5.62
N VAL A 38 6.89 -11.01 6.03
CA VAL A 38 6.29 -12.03 5.14
C VAL A 38 5.52 -11.39 3.99
N THR A 39 4.75 -10.33 4.26
CA THR A 39 3.98 -9.59 3.26
C THR A 39 4.88 -8.79 2.32
N ARG A 40 5.95 -8.17 2.84
CA ARG A 40 6.96 -7.50 2.00
C ARG A 40 7.64 -8.47 1.05
N VAL A 41 8.01 -9.66 1.53
CA VAL A 41 8.61 -10.71 0.70
C VAL A 41 7.62 -11.20 -0.35
N ALA A 42 6.35 -11.44 0.01
CA ALA A 42 5.32 -11.86 -0.92
C ALA A 42 4.99 -10.81 -2.00
N LEU A 43 5.03 -9.52 -1.66
CA LEU A 43 4.83 -8.40 -2.59
C LEU A 43 6.03 -8.16 -3.51
N THR A 44 7.24 -8.49 -3.05
CA THR A 44 8.46 -8.42 -3.88
C THR A 44 8.56 -9.58 -4.87
N LYS A 45 7.81 -10.68 -4.65
CA LYS A 45 7.76 -11.80 -5.58
C LYS A 45 6.94 -11.46 -6.83
N HIS A 46 7.60 -11.44 -7.99
CA HIS A 46 6.99 -11.27 -9.30
C HIS A 46 6.40 -12.59 -9.83
N ASP A 47 5.38 -13.11 -9.15
CA ASP A 47 4.59 -14.26 -9.62
C ASP A 47 3.33 -13.81 -10.35
N THR A 48 2.65 -14.74 -11.02
CA THR A 48 1.29 -14.54 -11.56
C THR A 48 0.28 -14.08 -10.51
N LYS A 49 0.55 -14.32 -9.22
CA LYS A 49 -0.25 -13.88 -8.08
C LYS A 49 0.09 -12.48 -7.56
N ALA A 50 1.15 -11.82 -8.05
CA ALA A 50 1.57 -10.50 -7.55
C ALA A 50 0.45 -9.45 -7.64
N LEU A 51 -0.30 -9.44 -8.75
CA LEU A 51 -1.46 -8.57 -8.93
C LEU A 51 -2.60 -8.88 -7.96
N ALA A 52 -2.82 -10.16 -7.62
CA ALA A 52 -3.84 -10.55 -6.66
C ALA A 52 -3.48 -10.07 -5.24
N ARG A 53 -2.21 -10.22 -4.84
CA ARG A 53 -1.67 -9.70 -3.58
C ARG A 53 -1.82 -8.18 -3.47
N LEU A 54 -1.54 -7.47 -4.56
CA LEU A 54 -1.71 -6.01 -4.62
C LEU A 54 -3.18 -5.59 -4.54
N ARG A 55 -4.09 -6.33 -5.18
CA ARG A 55 -5.53 -6.08 -5.05
C ARG A 55 -6.02 -6.31 -3.63
N GLN A 56 -5.58 -7.39 -2.97
CA GLN A 56 -5.89 -7.64 -1.56
C GLN A 56 -5.39 -6.49 -0.68
N LEU A 57 -4.13 -6.08 -0.84
CA LEU A 57 -3.58 -4.93 -0.11
C LEU A 57 -4.43 -3.67 -0.33
N ASN A 58 -4.83 -3.39 -1.56
CA ASN A 58 -5.67 -2.23 -1.88
C ASN A 58 -7.07 -2.33 -1.25
N GLN A 59 -7.69 -3.51 -1.23
CA GLN A 59 -8.98 -3.74 -0.59
C GLN A 59 -8.92 -3.57 0.92
N HIS A 60 -7.87 -4.09 1.57
CA HIS A 60 -7.66 -3.90 3.01
C HIS A 60 -7.46 -2.42 3.36
N ILE A 61 -6.71 -1.69 2.53
CA ILE A 61 -6.52 -0.25 2.67
C ILE A 61 -7.85 0.50 2.53
N ASP A 62 -8.65 0.17 1.51
CA ASP A 62 -9.97 0.77 1.28
C ASP A 62 -10.93 0.48 2.45
N SER A 63 -10.82 -0.72 3.02
CA SER A 63 -11.58 -1.16 4.20
C SER A 63 -11.10 -0.52 5.51
N GLY A 64 -10.06 0.33 5.48
CA GLY A 64 -9.50 0.99 6.67
C GLY A 64 -8.82 0.02 7.65
N GLN A 65 -8.46 -1.18 7.20
CA GLN A 65 -7.82 -2.19 8.06
C GLN A 65 -6.34 -1.83 8.29
N PRO A 66 -5.83 -2.04 9.53
CA PRO A 66 -4.44 -1.76 9.85
C PRO A 66 -3.50 -2.71 9.12
N LEU A 67 -2.54 -2.15 8.40
CA LEU A 67 -1.52 -2.87 7.63
C LEU A 67 -0.66 -3.83 8.49
N ALA A 68 -0.55 -3.56 9.79
CA ALA A 68 0.29 -4.30 10.72
C ALA A 68 -0.15 -5.76 10.94
N GLY A 69 -1.42 -6.09 10.73
CA GLY A 69 -1.97 -7.45 10.87
C GLY A 69 -2.18 -8.19 9.55
N LEU A 70 -1.73 -7.61 8.45
CA LEU A 70 -2.08 -8.07 7.11
C LEU A 70 -1.04 -9.08 6.62
N GLU A 71 -1.32 -10.36 6.82
CA GLU A 71 -0.50 -11.46 6.31
C GLU A 71 -0.92 -11.82 4.89
N ILE A 72 -0.06 -11.50 3.91
CA ILE A 72 -0.23 -11.96 2.53
C ILE A 72 0.73 -13.13 2.31
N THR A 73 0.20 -14.35 2.29
CA THR A 73 0.97 -15.61 2.19
C THR A 73 0.93 -16.28 0.82
N SER A 74 0.06 -15.82 -0.08
CA SER A 74 -0.28 -16.52 -1.34
C SER A 74 0.82 -16.52 -2.37
#